data_AF-A0A166SX10-F1
#
_entry.id   AF-A0A166SX10-F1
#
_cell.length_a   1.000
_cell.length_b   1.000
_cell.length_c   1.000
_cell.angle_alpha   90.00
_cell.angle_beta   90.00
_cell.angle_gamma   90.00
#
_symmetry.space_group_name_H-M   'P 1'
#
loop_
_entity.id
_entity.type
_entity.pdbx_description
1 polymer ?
#
loop_
_entity_poly.entity_id
_entity_poly.type
_entity_poly.pdbx_seq_one_letter_code
_entity_poly.pdbx_strand_id
1 'polypeptide(L)'
;KPRVDDKRVLSGIIFFNRNGLRWRDAPREYGPHKTLYNRWKRWSDKGIFAQMMVGLAADHGEQTTVMIDATYLKAHRTATSLGVKKGGVDA
;
A
#
# COMPACT_ATOMS: atom_id res chain seq x y z
N LYS A 1 -8.83 -16.40 -17.43
CA LYS A 1 -9.56 -15.53 -16.48
C LYS A 1 -9.33 -14.06 -16.86
N PRO A 2 -10.37 -13.24 -17.01
CA PRO A 2 -10.21 -11.83 -17.39
C PRO A 2 -9.40 -11.08 -16.34
N ARG A 3 -8.66 -10.06 -16.79
CA ARG A 3 -7.83 -9.22 -15.91
C ARG A 3 -8.75 -8.42 -14.99
N VAL A 4 -8.34 -8.30 -13.73
CA VAL A 4 -9.00 -7.44 -12.75
C VAL A 4 -8.84 -5.98 -13.16
N ASP A 5 -9.92 -5.21 -13.06
CA ASP A 5 -9.95 -3.77 -13.34
C ASP A 5 -8.81 -3.00 -12.64
N ASP A 6 -8.10 -2.21 -13.44
CA ASP A 6 -6.91 -1.49 -13.02
C ASP A 6 -7.25 -0.29 -12.13
N LYS A 7 -8.39 0.37 -12.38
CA LYS A 7 -8.84 1.50 -11.55
C LYS A 7 -9.14 1.03 -10.13
N ARG A 8 -9.91 -0.06 -9.99
CA ARG A 8 -10.20 -0.67 -8.69
C ARG A 8 -8.94 -1.07 -7.91
N VAL A 9 -7.97 -1.69 -8.60
CA VAL A 9 -6.70 -2.09 -7.96
C VAL A 9 -5.87 -0.88 -7.56
N LEU A 10 -5.81 0.15 -8.40
CA LEU A 10 -5.12 1.40 -8.09
C LEU A 10 -5.74 2.11 -6.89
N SER A 11 -7.08 2.17 -6.80
CA SER A 11 -7.79 2.71 -5.63
C SER A 11 -7.40 1.99 -4.33
N GLY A 12 -7.30 0.65 -4.37
CA GLY A 12 -6.86 -0.13 -3.21
C GLY A 12 -5.41 0.13 -2.81
N ILE A 13 -4.53 0.34 -3.78
CA ILE A 13 -3.12 0.70 -3.55
C ILE A 13 -3.02 2.10 -2.91
N ILE A 14 -3.76 3.08 -3.43
CA ILE A 14 -3.81 4.44 -2.89
C ILE A 14 -4.35 4.44 -1.45
N PHE A 15 -5.42 3.68 -1.21
CA PHE A 15 -5.99 3.53 0.14
C PHE A 15 -4.94 2.98 1.13
N PHE A 16 -4.21 1.94 0.75
CA PHE A 16 -3.13 1.40 1.59
C PHE A 16 -2.03 2.44 1.86
N ASN A 17 -1.52 3.09 0.81
CA ASN A 17 -0.44 4.06 0.94
C ASN A 17 -0.82 5.25 1.82
N ARG A 18 -2.08 5.70 1.73
CA ARG A 18 -2.59 6.83 2.52
C ARG A 18 -2.75 6.50 4.00
N ASN A 19 -3.10 5.26 4.34
CA ASN A 19 -3.44 4.87 5.72
C ASN A 19 -2.32 4.09 6.42
N GLY A 20 -1.29 3.60 5.71
CA GLY A 20 -0.19 2.84 6.30
C GLY A 20 -0.61 1.51 6.93
N LEU A 21 -1.74 0.93 6.49
CA LEU A 21 -2.29 -0.31 7.04
C LEU A 21 -1.49 -1.53 6.57
N ARG A 22 -1.84 -2.74 7.00
CA ARG A 22 -1.30 -3.95 6.37
C ARG A 22 -2.09 -4.23 5.09
N TRP A 23 -1.45 -4.80 4.06
CA TRP A 23 -2.13 -5.17 2.82
C TRP A 23 -3.33 -6.09 3.06
N ARG A 24 -3.24 -6.97 4.07
CA ARG A 24 -4.31 -7.89 4.48
C ARG A 24 -5.56 -7.18 5.01
N ASP A 25 -5.41 -5.95 5.48
CA ASP A 25 -6.48 -5.15 6.08
C ASP A 25 -7.15 -4.25 5.04
N ALA A 26 -6.75 -4.35 3.76
CA ALA A 26 -7.39 -3.63 2.67
C ALA A 26 -8.87 -4.05 2.54
N PRO A 27 -9.78 -3.08 2.34
CA PRO A 27 -11.20 -3.36 2.14
C PRO A 27 -11.45 -4.33 0.98
N ARG A 28 -12.44 -5.20 1.15
CA ARG A 28 -12.70 -6.31 0.21
C ARG A 28 -13.16 -5.82 -1.16
N GLU A 29 -13.75 -4.63 -1.24
CA GLU A 29 -14.16 -3.99 -2.49
C GLU A 29 -13.00 -3.79 -3.48
N TYR A 30 -11.77 -3.62 -2.99
CA TYR A 30 -10.59 -3.48 -3.86
C TYR A 30 -10.07 -4.83 -4.38
N GLY A 31 -10.55 -5.93 -3.81
CA GLY A 31 -10.19 -7.29 -4.17
C GLY A 31 -9.08 -7.89 -3.29
N PRO A 32 -8.53 -9.06 -3.67
CA PRO A 32 -7.60 -9.79 -2.82
C PRO A 32 -6.31 -9.00 -2.55
N HIS A 33 -5.90 -8.93 -1.28
CA HIS A 33 -4.66 -8.26 -0.85
C HIS A 33 -3.42 -8.68 -1.65
N LYS A 34 -3.30 -9.97 -2.00
CA LYS A 34 -2.19 -10.49 -2.80
C LYS A 34 -2.18 -9.90 -4.21
N THR A 35 -3.36 -9.64 -4.80
CA THR A 35 -3.48 -8.98 -6.10
C THR A 35 -3.02 -7.52 -6.02
N LEU A 36 -3.40 -6.81 -4.96
CA LEU A 36 -2.98 -5.42 -4.72
C LEU A 36 -1.45 -5.33 -4.59
N TYR A 37 -0.86 -6.12 -3.70
CA TYR A 37 0.60 -6.14 -3.47
C TYR A 37 1.37 -6.52 -4.74
N ASN A 38 0.98 -7.62 -5.41
CA ASN A 38 1.67 -8.07 -6.61
C ASN A 38 1.58 -7.04 -7.74
N ARG A 39 0.45 -6.31 -7.83
CA ARG A 39 0.31 -5.24 -8.82
C ARG A 39 1.19 -4.05 -8.48
N TRP A 40 1.12 -3.60 -7.23
CA TRP A 40 1.97 -2.51 -6.73
C TRP A 40 3.43 -2.79 -7.02
N LYS A 41 3.94 -3.96 -6.61
CA LYS A 41 5.34 -4.35 -6.84
C LYS A 41 5.71 -4.33 -8.33
N ARG A 42 4.91 -4.99 -9.18
CA ARG A 42 5.17 -5.03 -10.64
C ARG A 42 5.11 -3.67 -11.30
N TRP A 43 4.26 -2.76 -10.85
CA TRP A 43 4.14 -1.42 -11.41
C TRP A 43 5.25 -0.50 -10.91
N SER A 44 5.66 -0.63 -9.64
CA SER A 44 6.84 0.03 -9.10
C SER A 44 8.11 -0.38 -9.84
N ASP A 45 8.35 -1.68 -10.02
CA ASP A 45 9.53 -2.19 -10.71
C ASP A 45 9.57 -1.75 -12.20
N LYS A 46 8.41 -1.48 -12.80
CA LYS A 46 8.28 -0.97 -14.17
C LYS A 46 8.29 0.55 -14.28
N GLY A 47 8.38 1.28 -13.17
CA GLY A 47 8.32 2.75 -13.17
C GLY A 47 6.96 3.34 -13.56
N ILE A 48 5.88 2.54 -13.60
CA ILE A 48 4.55 2.99 -14.04
C ILE A 48 4.02 4.11 -13.15
N PHE A 49 4.23 4.01 -11.83
CA PHE A 49 3.82 5.08 -10.92
C PHE A 49 4.57 6.38 -11.18
N ALA A 50 5.87 6.31 -11.46
CA ALA A 50 6.65 7.51 -11.81
C ALA A 50 6.12 8.14 -13.10
N GLN A 51 5.81 7.34 -14.12
CA GLN A 51 5.21 7.83 -15.36
C GLN A 51 3.85 8.50 -15.15
N MET A 52 2.99 7.91 -14.30
CA MET A 52 1.70 8.53 -13.92
C MET A 52 1.92 9.89 -13.25
N MET A 53 2.86 9.98 -12.31
CA MET A 53 3.15 11.23 -11.61
C MET A 53 3.69 12.31 -12.55
N VAL A 54 4.57 11.95 -13.49
CA VAL A 54 5.08 12.88 -14.52
C VAL A 54 3.93 13.40 -15.40
N GLY A 55 3.04 12.51 -15.84
CA GLY A 55 1.87 12.89 -16.64
C GLY A 55 0.93 13.84 -15.88
N LEU A 56 0.65 13.54 -14.61
CA LEU A 56 -0.18 14.41 -13.76
C LEU A 56 0.49 15.77 -13.49
N ALA A 57 1.81 15.79 -13.29
CA ALA A 57 2.55 17.02 -13.03
C ALA A 57 2.65 17.92 -14.28
N ALA A 58 2.65 17.35 -15.49
CA ALA A 58 2.74 18.13 -16.73
C ALA A 58 1.56 19.10 -16.93
N ASP A 59 0.38 18.76 -16.40
CA ASP A 59 -0.83 19.61 -16.47
C ASP A 59 -0.83 20.72 -15.40
N HIS A 60 0.07 20.67 -14.42
CA HIS A 60 0.20 21.67 -13.35
C HIS A 60 1.43 22.56 -13.61
N GLY A 61 1.19 23.75 -14.17
CA GLY A 61 2.25 24.69 -14.57
C GLY A 61 3.06 25.32 -13.43
N GLU A 62 2.62 25.20 -12.18
CA GLU A 62 3.35 25.71 -11.02
C GLU A 62 4.13 24.58 -10.34
N GLN A 63 5.46 24.63 -10.46
CA GLN A 63 6.35 23.77 -9.67
C GLN A 63 6.43 24.32 -8.24
N THR A 64 5.54 23.86 -7.36
CA THR A 64 5.67 24.11 -5.92
C THR A 64 6.77 23.21 -5.35
N THR A 65 7.77 23.81 -4.71
CA THR A 65 8.77 23.04 -3.95
C THR A 65 8.12 22.40 -2.74
N VAL A 66 8.05 21.06 -2.73
CA VAL A 66 7.56 20.28 -1.59
C VAL A 66 8.76 19.64 -0.89
N MET A 67 8.95 19.96 0.38
CA MET A 67 9.93 19.27 1.24
C MET A 67 9.25 18.03 1.82
N ILE A 68 9.72 16.84 1.44
CA ILE A 68 9.23 15.57 1.99
C ILE A 68 10.21 15.12 3.07
N ASP A 69 9.74 15.04 4.32
CA ASP A 69 10.43 14.31 5.39
C ASP A 69 9.72 12.99 5.69
N ALA A 70 10.46 12.07 6.31
CA ALA A 70 9.89 10.84 6.86
C ALA A 70 10.62 10.51 8.17
N THR A 71 9.87 10.21 9.23
CA THR A 71 10.43 9.70 10.49
C THR A 71 10.28 8.18 10.53
N TYR A 72 11.41 7.46 10.56
CA TYR A 72 11.43 6.00 10.74
C TYR A 72 11.92 5.65 12.16
N LEU A 73 11.06 5.03 12.97
CA LEU A 73 11.45 4.46 14.26
C LEU A 73 11.46 2.94 14.17
N LYS A 74 12.64 2.33 14.33
CA LYS A 74 12.76 0.87 14.43
C LYS A 74 12.18 0.40 15.76
N ALA A 75 11.10 -0.38 15.72
CA ALA A 75 10.57 -1.02 16.92
C ALA A 75 11.54 -2.06 17.48
N HIS A 76 11.76 -2.05 18.80
CA HIS A 76 12.54 -3.08 19.49
C HIS A 76 11.81 -4.43 19.45
N ARG A 77 12.54 -5.56 19.48
CA ARG A 77 11.97 -6.91 19.36
C ARG A 77 10.91 -7.26 20.42
N THR A 78 10.92 -6.59 21.58
CA THR A 78 9.90 -6.77 22.63
C THR A 78 8.71 -5.81 22.50
N ALA A 79 8.73 -4.84 21.57
CA ALA A 79 7.59 -3.95 21.32
C ALA A 79 6.47 -4.62 20.50
N THR A 80 6.72 -5.78 19.89
CA THR A 80 5.69 -6.60 19.25
C THR A 80 5.03 -7.53 20.27
N SER A 81 4.06 -7.03 21.03
CA SER A 81 3.19 -7.86 21.89
C SER A 81 2.07 -8.53 21.08
N LEU A 82 2.41 -9.20 19.97
CA LEU A 82 1.58 -10.32 19.52
C LEU A 82 1.97 -11.54 20.35
N GLY A 83 1.71 -11.45 21.66
CA GLY A 83 1.63 -12.64 22.48
C GLY A 83 0.54 -13.51 21.89
N VAL A 84 0.92 -14.68 21.39
CA VAL A 84 -0.02 -15.74 21.04
C VAL A 84 -0.85 -15.98 22.29
N LYS A 85 -2.06 -15.42 22.38
CA LYS A 85 -3.08 -15.93 23.28
C LYS A 85 -3.43 -17.30 22.72
N LYS A 86 -2.63 -18.31 23.10
CA LYS A 86 -3.00 -19.72 22.95
C LYS A 86 -4.20 -19.86 23.88
N GLY A 87 -5.39 -19.77 23.30
CA GLY A 87 -6.63 -20.01 24.01
C GLY A 87 -6.52 -21.37 24.68
N GLY A 88 -6.67 -21.37 26.01
CA GLY A 88 -6.89 -22.58 26.76
C GLY A 88 -8.14 -23.26 26.24
N VAL A 89 -8.04 -24.57 26.07
CA VAL A 89 -9.16 -25.50 26.27
C VAL A 89 -8.53 -26.68 27.00
N ASP A 90 -8.76 -26.71 28.30
CA ASP A 90 -8.68 -27.91 29.10
C ASP A 90 -9.73 -28.91 28.57
N ALA A 91 -9.28 -30.12 28.23
CA ALA A 91 -10.06 -31.36 28.18
C ALA A 91 -9.09 -32.55 28.19
#